data_AF-A0A3A3DBP4-F1
#
_entry.id   AF-A0A3A3DBP4-F1
#
_cell.length_a   1.000
_cell.length_b   1.000
_cell.length_c   1.000
_cell.angle_alpha   90.00
_cell.angle_beta   90.00
_cell.angle_gamma   90.00
#
_symmetry.space_group_name_H-M   'P 1'
#
loop_
_entity.id
_entity.type
_entity.pdbx_description
1 polymer ?
#
loop_
_entity_poly.entity_id
_entity_poly.type
_entity_poly.pdbx_seq_one_letter_code
_entity_poly.pdbx_strand_id
1 'polypeptide(L)'
;MTKTGRRKSERSTRGKLNSPGRPPVWQRENLCRFWRGVAAGHSSEVSAVQAGVSGPVGSRWFRSSGGMPPTHLAPSAALLKSRNLTFADREEIALECARGTGVRTIARKLGRSPSTISREIRRNSATRSGDFDYRALTAQWHADRAARRPKISKLTSNPSLHDYVQDRLAGLIATPKGVAFDGPIVVWKGRRAVHRQSRRWSCAWSPEQIAQRLKMDFPE
;
A
#
# COMPACT_ATOMS: atom_id res chain seq x y z
N MET A 1 40.15 -7.99 -29.02
CA MET A 1 38.73 -7.84 -28.61
C MET A 1 38.68 -7.01 -27.34
N THR A 2 38.35 -5.73 -27.45
CA THR A 2 38.23 -4.80 -26.33
C THR A 2 37.09 -5.26 -25.42
N LYS A 3 37.36 -5.44 -24.11
CA LYS A 3 36.32 -5.75 -23.12
C LYS A 3 35.27 -4.63 -23.19
N THR A 4 34.08 -4.93 -23.72
CA THR A 4 32.88 -4.11 -23.59
C THR A 4 32.75 -3.71 -22.11
N GLY A 5 32.88 -2.41 -21.83
CA GLY A 5 32.90 -1.90 -20.45
C GLY A 5 31.67 -2.36 -19.68
N ARG A 6 31.89 -2.94 -18.48
CA ARG A 6 30.81 -3.36 -17.57
C ARG A 6 29.83 -2.20 -17.38
N ARG A 7 28.55 -2.43 -17.67
CA ARG A 7 27.51 -1.40 -17.51
C ARG A 7 27.33 -1.12 -16.01
N LYS A 8 27.29 0.15 -15.60
CA LYS A 8 27.10 0.51 -14.17
C LYS A 8 25.80 -0.08 -13.61
N SER A 9 24.75 -0.18 -14.43
CA SER A 9 23.49 -0.85 -14.11
C SER A 9 23.63 -2.32 -13.66
N GLU A 10 24.69 -3.03 -14.03
CA GLU A 10 24.98 -4.38 -13.53
C GLU A 10 25.24 -4.42 -12.02
N ARG A 11 25.61 -3.28 -11.43
CA ARG A 11 25.77 -3.14 -9.97
C ARG A 11 24.43 -2.96 -9.24
N SER A 12 23.31 -2.92 -9.97
CA SER A 12 21.99 -2.85 -9.36
C SER A 12 21.71 -4.13 -8.58
N THR A 13 21.29 -3.97 -7.32
CA THR A 13 20.93 -5.11 -6.45
C THR A 13 19.46 -5.50 -6.59
N ARG A 14 18.73 -4.84 -7.48
CA ARG A 14 17.30 -5.07 -7.73
C ARG A 14 17.14 -6.00 -8.93
N GLY A 15 16.24 -6.98 -8.81
CA GLY A 15 15.83 -7.81 -9.96
C GLY A 15 15.29 -6.98 -11.13
N LYS A 16 15.39 -7.51 -12.35
CA LYS A 16 14.83 -6.88 -13.55
C LYS A 16 13.31 -6.70 -13.39
N LEU A 17 12.80 -5.56 -13.82
CA LEU A 17 11.39 -5.22 -13.72
C LEU A 17 10.80 -4.98 -15.10
N ASN A 18 9.68 -5.65 -15.38
CA ASN A 18 8.86 -5.32 -16.52
C ASN A 18 8.07 -4.05 -16.20
N SER A 19 8.08 -3.11 -17.14
CA SER A 19 7.62 -1.72 -17.07
C SER A 19 6.60 -1.45 -15.96
N PRO A 20 7.04 -0.97 -14.79
CA PRO A 20 6.16 -0.95 -13.61
C PRO A 20 5.04 0.11 -13.68
N GLY A 21 4.97 0.90 -14.75
CA GLY A 21 4.06 2.05 -14.92
C GLY A 21 4.72 3.40 -14.61
N ARG A 22 3.91 4.46 -14.61
CA ARG A 22 4.32 5.79 -14.15
C ARG A 22 4.25 5.82 -12.61
N PRO A 23 5.27 6.33 -11.90
CA PRO A 23 5.15 6.63 -10.48
C PRO A 23 3.90 7.49 -10.21
N PRO A 24 3.16 7.23 -9.14
CA PRO A 24 2.07 8.12 -8.76
C PRO A 24 2.61 9.52 -8.45
N VAL A 25 1.80 10.54 -8.73
CA VAL A 25 2.12 11.94 -8.40
C VAL A 25 2.03 12.18 -6.89
N TRP A 26 1.16 11.42 -6.22
CA TRP A 26 0.95 11.49 -4.79
C TRP A 26 2.01 10.67 -4.03
N GLN A 27 2.27 11.09 -2.80
CA GLN A 27 3.21 10.45 -1.89
C GLN A 27 2.48 9.60 -0.85
N ARG A 28 3.24 8.74 -0.16
CA ARG A 28 2.73 7.93 0.96
C ARG A 28 2.05 8.78 2.03
N GLU A 29 2.52 10.01 2.26
CA GLU A 29 1.92 10.90 3.25
C GLU A 29 0.49 11.31 2.87
N ASN A 30 0.22 11.55 1.58
CA ASN A 30 -1.14 11.83 1.10
C ASN A 30 -2.07 10.64 1.41
N LEU A 31 -1.61 9.41 1.19
CA LEU A 31 -2.37 8.20 1.56
C LEU A 31 -2.64 8.13 3.07
N CYS A 32 -1.66 8.43 3.92
CA CYS A 32 -1.84 8.44 5.37
C CYS A 32 -2.85 9.50 5.82
N ARG A 33 -2.79 10.71 5.26
CA ARG A 33 -3.76 11.78 5.56
C ARG A 33 -5.16 11.40 5.09
N PHE A 34 -5.28 10.82 3.89
CA PHE A 34 -6.54 10.32 3.34
C PHE A 34 -7.19 9.31 4.29
N TRP A 35 -6.45 8.28 4.73
CA TRP A 35 -6.98 7.26 5.61
C TRP A 35 -7.28 7.77 7.03
N ARG A 36 -6.55 8.78 7.51
CA ARG A 36 -6.91 9.51 8.74
C ARG A 36 -8.25 10.25 8.60
N GLY A 37 -8.49 10.93 7.48
CA GLY A 37 -9.78 11.57 7.21
C GLY A 37 -10.93 10.59 7.15
N VAL A 38 -10.75 9.46 6.46
CA VAL A 38 -11.74 8.38 6.41
C VAL A 38 -12.02 7.80 7.80
N ALA A 39 -10.98 7.59 8.62
CA ALA A 39 -11.14 7.12 9.99
C ALA A 39 -11.86 8.12 10.91
N ALA A 40 -11.72 9.43 10.64
CA ALA A 40 -12.47 10.49 11.32
C ALA A 40 -13.93 10.62 10.84
N GLY A 41 -14.36 9.81 9.86
CA GLY A 41 -15.73 9.80 9.35
C GLY A 41 -15.97 10.66 8.11
N HIS A 42 -14.94 11.28 7.53
CA HIS A 42 -15.09 12.04 6.29
C HIS A 42 -15.34 11.12 5.08
N SER A 43 -16.02 11.65 4.05
CA SER A 43 -16.20 10.94 2.78
C SER A 43 -14.85 10.72 2.07
N SER A 44 -14.80 9.75 1.16
CA SER A 44 -13.57 9.48 0.38
C SER A 44 -13.16 10.68 -0.47
N GLU A 45 -14.11 11.45 -0.99
CA GLU A 45 -13.82 12.63 -1.80
C GLU A 45 -13.26 13.78 -0.95
N VAL A 46 -13.90 14.08 0.18
CA VAL A 46 -13.45 15.11 1.12
C VAL A 46 -12.06 14.74 1.68
N SER A 47 -11.88 13.48 2.07
CA SER A 47 -10.58 12.99 2.56
C SER A 47 -9.48 13.08 1.51
N ALA A 48 -9.81 12.90 0.21
CA ALA A 48 -8.85 13.06 -0.87
C ALA A 48 -8.42 14.53 -1.02
N VAL A 49 -9.38 15.44 -1.08
CA VAL A 49 -9.11 16.87 -1.22
C VAL A 49 -8.26 17.37 -0.05
N GLN A 50 -8.62 17.01 1.19
CA GLN A 50 -7.83 17.32 2.39
C GLN A 50 -6.43 16.71 2.37
N ALA A 51 -6.28 15.53 1.76
CA ALA A 51 -4.99 14.89 1.57
C ALA A 51 -4.17 15.49 0.41
N GLY A 52 -4.68 16.47 -0.34
CA GLY A 52 -4.01 17.10 -1.46
C GLY A 52 -4.06 16.28 -2.76
N VAL A 53 -5.07 15.43 -2.93
CA VAL A 53 -5.31 14.67 -4.18
C VAL A 53 -6.73 14.90 -4.69
N SER A 54 -6.97 14.60 -5.97
CA SER A 54 -8.31 14.78 -6.54
C SER A 54 -9.32 13.78 -5.96
N GLY A 55 -10.59 14.21 -5.82
CA GLY A 55 -11.68 13.38 -5.33
C GLY A 55 -11.80 12.00 -6.02
N PRO A 56 -11.72 11.92 -7.37
CA PRO A 56 -11.74 10.65 -8.09
C PRO A 56 -10.60 9.69 -7.71
N VAL A 57 -9.42 10.21 -7.37
CA VAL A 57 -8.28 9.41 -6.89
C VAL A 57 -8.59 8.82 -5.51
N GLY A 58 -9.15 9.61 -4.59
CA GLY A 58 -9.61 9.12 -3.29
C GLY A 58 -10.65 8.01 -3.41
N SER A 59 -11.65 8.21 -4.28
CA SER A 59 -12.67 7.20 -4.57
C SER A 59 -12.08 5.91 -5.16
N ARG A 60 -10.99 6.00 -5.93
CA ARG A 60 -10.25 4.81 -6.42
C ARG A 60 -9.47 4.13 -5.30
N TRP A 61 -8.76 4.89 -4.46
CA TRP A 61 -8.03 4.33 -3.31
C TRP A 61 -8.93 3.57 -2.36
N PHE A 62 -10.06 4.19 -1.99
CA PHE A 62 -11.06 3.58 -1.13
C PHE A 62 -11.52 2.23 -1.69
N ARG A 63 -11.92 2.20 -2.97
CA ARG A 63 -12.37 0.97 -3.65
C ARG A 63 -11.27 -0.08 -3.75
N SER A 64 -10.07 0.31 -4.18
CA SER A 64 -8.93 -0.61 -4.34
C SER A 64 -8.47 -1.24 -3.03
N SER A 65 -8.77 -0.61 -1.89
CA SER A 65 -8.43 -1.12 -0.56
C SER A 65 -9.62 -1.75 0.17
N GLY A 66 -10.76 -1.98 -0.51
CA GLY A 66 -11.96 -2.57 0.10
C GLY A 66 -12.61 -1.69 1.17
N GLY A 67 -12.36 -0.38 1.16
CA GLY A 67 -12.87 0.58 2.13
C GLY A 67 -12.16 0.57 3.48
N MET A 68 -11.00 -0.09 3.60
CA MET A 68 -10.19 -0.12 4.82
C MET A 68 -8.75 0.31 4.50
N PRO A 69 -8.05 0.99 5.43
CA PRO A 69 -6.64 1.30 5.23
C PRO A 69 -5.82 0.01 5.16
N PRO A 70 -4.90 -0.13 4.19
CA PRO A 70 -3.87 -1.15 4.25
C PRO A 70 -3.13 -1.08 5.59
N THR A 71 -2.73 -2.22 6.17
CA THR A 71 -2.15 -2.30 7.53
C THR A 71 -0.97 -1.36 7.74
N HIS A 72 -0.18 -1.11 6.69
CA HIS A 72 0.98 -0.23 6.75
C HIS A 72 0.64 1.27 6.61
N LEU A 73 -0.62 1.63 6.37
CA LEU A 73 -1.14 3.00 6.27
C LEU A 73 -2.18 3.30 7.35
N ALA A 74 -2.55 2.30 8.15
CA ALA A 74 -3.45 2.48 9.27
C ALA A 74 -2.85 3.49 10.27
N PRO A 75 -3.68 4.25 11.00
CA PRO A 75 -3.19 5.16 12.05
C PRO A 75 -2.32 4.46 13.11
N SER A 76 -2.55 3.16 13.35
CA SER A 76 -1.77 2.31 14.25
C SER A 76 -0.45 1.80 13.65
N ALA A 77 -0.20 2.04 12.36
CA ALA A 77 1.05 1.62 11.73
C ALA A 77 2.22 2.41 12.31
N ALA A 78 3.32 1.72 12.63
CA ALA A 78 4.54 2.37 13.08
C ALA A 78 4.97 3.45 12.08
N LEU A 79 5.20 4.67 12.58
CA LEU A 79 5.78 5.74 11.78
C LEU A 79 7.10 5.26 11.18
N LEU A 80 7.38 5.71 9.95
CA LEU A 80 8.65 5.40 9.30
C LEU A 80 9.77 5.96 10.18
N LYS A 81 10.46 5.07 10.89
CA LYS A 81 11.58 5.43 11.77
C LYS A 81 12.63 6.19 10.95
N SER A 82 13.30 7.14 11.58
CA SER A 82 14.37 7.99 11.01
C SER A 82 15.51 7.23 10.32
N ARG A 83 15.58 5.90 10.45
CA ARG A 83 16.53 5.01 9.74
C ARG A 83 16.35 5.03 8.22
N ASN A 84 15.15 5.34 7.72
CA ASN A 84 14.87 5.30 6.29
C ASN A 84 15.02 6.69 5.67
N LEU A 85 15.48 6.74 4.41
CA LEU A 85 15.55 7.98 3.64
C LEU A 85 14.14 8.52 3.38
N THR A 86 13.96 9.81 3.59
CA THR A 86 12.71 10.53 3.27
C THR A 86 12.62 10.86 1.78
N PHE A 87 11.50 11.42 1.33
CA PHE A 87 11.41 11.92 -0.04
C PHE A 87 12.37 13.11 -0.27
N ALA A 88 12.45 14.04 0.69
CA ALA A 88 13.38 15.16 0.65
C ALA A 88 14.84 14.68 0.56
N ASP A 89 15.22 13.66 1.35
CA ASP A 89 16.55 13.03 1.25
C ASP A 89 16.80 12.52 -0.18
N ARG A 90 15.79 11.95 -0.85
CA ARG A 90 15.91 11.44 -2.23
C ARG A 90 15.99 12.55 -3.26
N GLU A 91 15.31 13.68 -3.07
CA GLU A 91 15.44 14.85 -3.94
C GLU A 91 16.86 15.41 -3.88
N GLU A 92 17.41 15.54 -2.68
CA GLU A 92 18.79 16.00 -2.49
C GLU A 92 19.80 15.04 -3.13
N ILE A 93 19.63 13.71 -2.96
CA ILE A 93 20.46 12.72 -3.65
C ILE A 93 20.36 12.89 -5.18
N ALA A 94 19.18 13.18 -5.73
CA ALA A 94 19.00 13.36 -7.17
C ALA A 94 19.74 14.60 -7.69
N LEU A 95 19.65 15.73 -6.98
CA LEU A 95 20.38 16.95 -7.32
C LEU A 95 21.89 16.71 -7.28
N GLU A 96 22.39 16.07 -6.24
CA GLU A 96 23.82 15.79 -6.09
C GLU A 96 24.34 14.76 -7.09
N CYS A 97 23.53 13.75 -7.45
CA CYS A 97 23.88 12.82 -8.53
C CYS A 97 23.97 13.54 -9.88
N ALA A 98 23.05 14.48 -10.16
CA ALA A 98 23.09 15.27 -11.39
C ALA A 98 24.32 16.20 -11.45
N ARG A 99 24.81 16.68 -10.30
CA ARG A 99 26.08 17.42 -10.18
C ARG A 99 27.33 16.54 -10.28
N GLY A 100 27.19 15.22 -10.30
CA GLY A 100 28.32 14.29 -10.31
C GLY A 100 29.01 14.13 -8.95
N THR A 101 28.37 14.55 -7.87
CA THR A 101 28.93 14.49 -6.51
C THR A 101 29.11 13.03 -6.04
N GLY A 102 30.26 12.74 -5.43
CA GLY A 102 30.56 11.40 -4.92
C GLY A 102 29.69 11.00 -3.73
N VAL A 103 29.38 9.70 -3.61
CA VAL A 103 28.52 9.10 -2.57
C VAL A 103 28.89 9.52 -1.15
N ARG A 104 30.19 9.61 -0.82
CA ARG A 104 30.66 9.98 0.53
C ARG A 104 30.31 11.43 0.88
N THR A 105 30.37 12.34 -0.10
CA THR A 105 30.03 13.75 0.08
C THR A 105 28.53 13.92 0.28
N ILE A 106 27.72 13.24 -0.53
CA ILE A 106 26.25 13.20 -0.38
C ILE A 106 25.87 12.70 1.02
N ALA A 107 26.51 11.62 1.47
CA ALA A 107 26.26 11.03 2.77
C ALA A 107 26.57 12.00 3.92
N ARG A 108 27.68 12.74 3.84
CA ARG A 108 28.03 13.78 4.83
C ARG A 108 27.00 14.90 4.86
N LYS A 109 26.58 15.38 3.68
CA LYS A 109 25.57 16.46 3.55
C LYS A 109 24.24 16.09 4.20
N LEU A 110 23.81 14.84 4.01
CA LEU A 110 22.55 14.33 4.56
C LEU A 110 22.65 13.76 5.98
N GLY A 111 23.85 13.75 6.59
CA GLY A 111 24.05 13.11 7.90
C GLY A 111 23.76 11.60 7.90
N ARG A 112 24.01 10.91 6.78
CA ARG A 112 23.74 9.47 6.60
C ARG A 112 25.02 8.68 6.40
N SER A 113 24.93 7.36 6.56
CA SER A 113 26.07 6.50 6.22
C SER A 113 26.28 6.45 4.70
N PRO A 114 27.53 6.46 4.19
CA PRO A 114 27.82 6.27 2.77
C PRO A 114 27.25 4.96 2.21
N SER A 115 27.15 3.93 3.06
CA SER A 115 26.55 2.66 2.69
C SER A 115 25.05 2.78 2.40
N THR A 116 24.34 3.66 3.12
CA THR A 116 22.91 3.94 2.91
C THR A 116 22.70 4.56 1.54
N ILE A 117 23.44 5.63 1.22
CA ILE A 117 23.34 6.33 -0.07
C ILE A 117 23.72 5.41 -1.23
N SER A 118 24.80 4.64 -1.09
CA SER A 118 25.22 3.68 -2.12
C SER A 118 24.18 2.60 -2.40
N ARG A 119 23.53 2.07 -1.34
CA ARG A 119 22.48 1.06 -1.48
C ARG A 119 21.20 1.65 -2.07
N GLU A 120 20.85 2.88 -1.72
CA GLU A 120 19.71 3.59 -2.30
C GLU A 120 19.86 3.73 -3.81
N ILE A 121 20.98 4.32 -4.28
CA ILE A 121 21.25 4.53 -5.71
C ILE A 121 21.22 3.18 -6.46
N ARG A 122 21.95 2.17 -5.97
CA ARG A 122 21.99 0.86 -6.64
C ARG A 122 20.63 0.17 -6.71
N ARG A 123 19.80 0.32 -5.69
CA ARG A 123 18.51 -0.38 -5.60
C ARG A 123 17.40 0.35 -6.36
N ASN A 124 17.41 1.68 -6.37
CA ASN A 124 16.26 2.49 -6.74
C ASN A 124 16.44 3.33 -8.03
N SER A 125 17.63 3.38 -8.63
CA SER A 125 17.83 4.02 -9.94
C SER A 125 17.10 3.30 -11.08
N ALA A 126 16.77 4.07 -12.12
CA ALA A 126 16.44 3.53 -13.43
C ALA A 126 17.72 2.98 -14.09
N THR A 127 17.61 1.79 -14.69
CA THR A 127 18.73 1.04 -15.27
C THR A 127 18.60 0.84 -16.78
N ARG A 128 17.58 1.42 -17.42
CA ARG A 128 17.25 1.16 -18.84
C ARG A 128 18.32 1.65 -19.82
N SER A 129 19.04 2.71 -19.48
CA SER A 129 20.10 3.30 -20.32
C SER A 129 21.48 2.66 -20.12
N GLY A 130 21.60 1.61 -19.29
CA GLY A 130 22.89 0.99 -18.98
C GLY A 130 23.68 1.70 -17.86
N ASP A 131 23.38 2.98 -17.58
CA ASP A 131 23.82 3.70 -16.37
C ASP A 131 22.70 3.75 -15.32
N PHE A 132 23.00 4.31 -14.15
CA PHE A 132 22.08 4.68 -13.09
C PHE A 132 21.51 6.08 -13.36
N ASP A 133 20.31 6.14 -13.91
CA ASP A 133 19.51 7.36 -13.95
C ASP A 133 18.73 7.48 -12.62
N TYR A 134 19.21 8.33 -11.71
CA TYR A 134 18.60 8.51 -10.39
C TYR A 134 17.62 9.67 -10.38
N ARG A 135 16.32 9.34 -10.29
CA ARG A 135 15.22 10.31 -10.15
C ARG A 135 14.48 10.07 -8.83
N ALA A 136 14.30 11.12 -8.03
CA ALA A 136 13.70 11.03 -6.70
C ALA A 136 12.32 10.36 -6.69
N LEU A 137 11.40 10.78 -7.58
CA LEU A 137 10.05 10.20 -7.70
C LEU A 137 10.09 8.70 -8.03
N THR A 138 10.94 8.30 -8.98
CA THR A 138 11.11 6.90 -9.37
C THR A 138 11.70 6.10 -8.22
N ALA A 139 12.69 6.65 -7.52
CA ALA A 139 13.35 5.99 -6.40
C ALA A 139 12.39 5.78 -5.22
N GLN A 140 11.60 6.81 -4.88
CA GLN A 140 10.55 6.75 -3.86
C GLN A 140 9.53 5.66 -4.20
N TRP A 141 9.05 5.63 -5.44
CA TRP A 141 8.09 4.63 -5.85
C TRP A 141 8.63 3.20 -5.83
N HIS A 142 9.90 2.99 -6.16
CA HIS A 142 10.57 1.70 -5.98
C HIS A 142 10.69 1.31 -4.51
N ALA A 143 11.03 2.26 -3.63
CA ALA A 143 11.07 2.04 -2.19
C ALA A 143 9.69 1.66 -1.64
N ASP A 144 8.64 2.40 -2.00
CA ASP A 144 7.26 2.13 -1.57
C ASP A 144 6.75 0.79 -2.09
N ARG A 145 7.10 0.41 -3.32
CA ARG A 145 6.74 -0.90 -3.87
C ARG A 145 7.45 -2.04 -3.14
N ALA A 146 8.75 -1.90 -2.87
CA ALA A 146 9.50 -2.90 -2.11
C ALA A 146 8.99 -3.05 -0.67
N ALA A 147 8.44 -1.98 -0.09
CA ALA A 147 7.86 -1.99 1.24
C ALA A 147 6.54 -2.78 1.35
N ARG A 148 5.82 -3.04 0.23
CA ARG A 148 4.48 -3.66 0.26
C ARG A 148 4.44 -5.07 0.85
N ARG A 149 5.58 -5.77 0.95
CA ARG A 149 5.75 -7.14 1.50
C ARG A 149 4.44 -7.95 1.52
N PRO A 150 3.87 -8.27 0.35
CA PRO A 150 2.59 -8.96 0.29
C PRO A 150 2.75 -10.33 0.93
N LYS A 151 1.91 -10.63 1.91
CA LYS A 151 1.74 -11.97 2.48
C LYS A 151 0.55 -12.63 1.80
N ILE A 152 0.60 -13.94 1.63
CA ILE A 152 -0.59 -14.72 1.24
C ILE A 152 -1.65 -14.45 2.33
N SER A 153 -2.85 -14.08 1.91
CA SER A 153 -3.92 -13.77 2.87
C SER A 153 -4.43 -15.05 3.52
N LYS A 154 -4.87 -14.99 4.79
CA LYS A 154 -5.39 -16.16 5.53
C LYS A 154 -6.59 -16.80 4.80
N LEU A 155 -7.41 -15.99 4.14
CA LEU A 155 -8.56 -16.47 3.36
C LEU A 155 -8.13 -17.17 2.07
N THR A 156 -7.04 -16.74 1.43
CA THR A 156 -6.53 -17.40 0.23
C THR A 156 -5.93 -18.77 0.55
N SER A 157 -5.29 -18.92 1.72
CA SER A 157 -4.70 -20.20 2.13
C SER A 157 -5.70 -21.17 2.75
N ASN A 158 -6.84 -20.68 3.26
CA ASN A 158 -7.83 -21.48 3.95
C ASN A 158 -9.24 -21.31 3.32
N PRO A 159 -9.64 -22.24 2.43
CA PRO A 159 -10.95 -22.19 1.76
C PRO A 159 -12.14 -22.27 2.72
N SER A 160 -12.08 -23.07 3.79
CA SER A 160 -13.22 -23.19 4.72
C SER A 160 -13.46 -21.91 5.50
N LEU A 161 -12.39 -21.22 5.90
CA LEU A 161 -12.48 -19.90 6.51
C LEU A 161 -13.00 -18.85 5.52
N HIS A 162 -12.59 -18.93 4.25
CA HIS A 162 -13.08 -18.05 3.19
C HIS A 162 -14.60 -18.18 3.02
N ASP A 163 -15.09 -19.40 2.88
CA ASP A 163 -16.52 -19.68 2.66
C ASP A 163 -17.35 -19.25 3.88
N TYR A 164 -16.88 -19.53 5.10
CA TYR A 164 -17.51 -19.06 6.32
C TYR A 164 -17.67 -17.54 6.36
N VAL A 165 -16.59 -16.80 6.06
CA VAL A 165 -16.63 -15.32 6.05
C VAL A 165 -17.55 -14.82 4.96
N GLN A 166 -17.54 -15.44 3.78
CA GLN A 166 -18.39 -15.08 2.65
C GLN A 166 -19.87 -15.30 2.97
N ASP A 167 -20.23 -16.45 3.55
CA ASP A 167 -21.61 -16.78 3.93
C ASP A 167 -22.16 -15.80 4.97
N ARG A 168 -21.37 -15.49 6.00
CA ARG A 168 -21.75 -14.55 7.06
C ARG A 168 -21.90 -13.12 6.54
N LEU A 169 -21.08 -12.70 5.56
CA LEU A 169 -21.19 -11.41 4.89
C LEU A 169 -22.37 -11.36 3.91
N ALA A 170 -22.69 -12.48 3.25
CA ALA A 170 -23.86 -12.62 2.38
C ALA A 170 -25.18 -12.64 3.18
N GLY A 171 -25.10 -12.90 4.49
CA GLY A 171 -26.28 -12.99 5.36
C GLY A 171 -26.92 -14.37 5.36
N LEU A 172 -26.20 -15.40 4.88
CA LEU A 172 -26.58 -16.80 5.02
C LEU A 172 -26.36 -17.19 6.49
N ILE A 173 -27.42 -17.06 7.29
CA ILE A 173 -27.47 -17.63 8.64
C ILE A 173 -28.07 -19.03 8.53
N ALA A 174 -27.26 -20.04 8.84
CA ALA A 174 -27.76 -21.36 9.17
C ALA A 174 -28.07 -21.41 10.68
N THR A 175 -29.26 -21.87 11.04
CA THR A 175 -29.55 -22.22 12.44
C THR A 175 -28.72 -23.45 12.86
N PRO A 176 -28.54 -23.73 14.16
CA PRO A 176 -27.86 -24.95 14.64
C PRO A 176 -28.46 -26.26 14.11
N LYS A 177 -29.69 -26.20 13.56
CA LYS A 177 -30.42 -27.31 12.92
C LYS A 177 -30.22 -27.39 11.39
N GLY A 178 -29.32 -26.59 10.81
CA GLY A 178 -28.95 -26.66 9.40
C GLY A 178 -29.92 -25.96 8.42
N VAL A 179 -30.97 -25.29 8.90
CA VAL A 179 -31.87 -24.53 8.03
C VAL A 179 -31.20 -23.22 7.64
N ALA A 180 -30.85 -23.08 6.37
CA ALA A 180 -30.31 -21.86 5.77
C ALA A 180 -31.45 -20.94 5.35
N PHE A 181 -31.39 -19.67 5.78
CA PHE A 181 -32.26 -18.63 5.26
C PHE A 181 -31.52 -17.84 4.19
N ASP A 182 -32.16 -17.66 3.03
CA ASP A 182 -31.65 -16.74 2.02
C ASP A 182 -31.66 -15.32 2.59
N GLY A 183 -30.48 -14.71 2.61
CA GLY A 183 -30.33 -13.31 2.97
C GLY A 183 -31.09 -12.40 1.97
N PRO A 184 -31.42 -11.16 2.35
CA PRO A 184 -32.01 -10.21 1.40
C PRO A 184 -31.09 -10.05 0.18
N ILE A 185 -31.66 -9.97 -1.02
CA ILE A 185 -30.90 -9.73 -2.26
C ILE A 185 -30.26 -8.33 -2.15
N VAL A 186 -29.00 -8.28 -1.73
CA VAL A 186 -28.23 -7.03 -1.66
C VAL A 186 -27.49 -6.87 -2.98
N VAL A 187 -28.02 -6.03 -3.87
CA VAL A 187 -27.30 -5.65 -5.09
C VAL A 187 -26.03 -4.89 -4.69
N TRP A 188 -24.87 -5.54 -4.87
CA TRP A 188 -23.58 -4.93 -4.59
C TRP A 188 -23.25 -3.87 -5.66
N LYS A 189 -23.62 -2.62 -5.40
CA LYS A 189 -23.35 -1.48 -6.31
C LYS A 189 -21.88 -1.01 -6.32
N GLY A 190 -20.94 -1.78 -5.75
CA GLY A 190 -19.52 -1.43 -5.68
C GLY A 190 -19.16 -0.22 -4.80
N ARG A 191 -20.16 0.44 -4.22
CA ARG A 191 -20.02 1.44 -3.16
C ARG A 191 -20.53 0.79 -1.88
N ARG A 192 -19.69 0.68 -0.84
CA ARG A 192 -20.24 0.58 0.53
C ARG A 192 -21.04 1.87 0.72
N ALA A 193 -22.35 1.75 0.97
CA ALA A 193 -23.17 2.92 1.27
C ALA A 193 -22.49 3.68 2.41
N VAL A 194 -21.98 4.87 2.09
CA VAL A 194 -21.45 5.82 3.08
C VAL A 194 -22.67 6.49 3.71
N HIS A 195 -23.37 5.70 4.50
CA HIS A 195 -24.29 6.06 5.56
C HIS A 195 -24.89 4.72 5.96
N ARG A 196 -24.62 4.28 7.19
CA ARG A 196 -25.40 3.19 7.78
C ARG A 196 -26.81 3.73 7.99
N GLN A 197 -27.63 3.79 6.94
CA GLN A 197 -29.05 3.68 7.18
C GLN A 197 -29.25 2.31 7.83
N SER A 198 -29.98 2.31 8.93
CA SER A 198 -30.38 1.10 9.64
C SER A 198 -30.95 0.14 8.60
N ARG A 199 -30.21 -0.94 8.31
CA ARG A 199 -30.74 -1.99 7.44
C ARG A 199 -31.96 -2.53 8.13
N ARG A 200 -33.11 -2.46 7.44
CA ARG A 200 -34.43 -2.71 8.01
C ARG A 200 -34.60 -4.14 8.56
N TRP A 201 -33.71 -5.07 8.20
CA TRP A 201 -33.15 -6.14 9.04
C TRP A 201 -31.93 -6.68 8.29
N SER A 202 -30.75 -6.73 8.93
CA SER A 202 -29.62 -7.46 8.36
C SER A 202 -29.23 -8.60 9.30
N CYS A 203 -29.65 -9.81 8.95
CA CYS A 203 -29.08 -11.05 9.46
C CYS A 203 -27.60 -11.26 9.01
N ALA A 204 -27.05 -10.37 8.18
CA ALA A 204 -25.62 -10.35 7.91
C ALA A 204 -24.84 -9.87 9.14
N TRP A 205 -23.85 -10.66 9.56
CA TRP A 205 -23.00 -10.32 10.68
C TRP A 205 -22.13 -9.11 10.33
N SER A 206 -21.90 -8.23 11.29
CA SER A 206 -20.93 -7.14 11.11
C SER A 206 -19.51 -7.72 10.98
N PRO A 207 -18.59 -7.07 10.25
CA PRO A 207 -17.20 -7.52 10.18
C PRO A 207 -16.55 -7.69 11.57
N GLU A 208 -17.00 -6.89 12.55
CA GLU A 208 -16.55 -6.98 13.93
C GLU A 208 -17.11 -8.22 14.64
N GLN A 209 -18.40 -8.54 14.45
CA GLN A 209 -19.01 -9.76 14.98
C GLN A 209 -18.35 -11.01 14.40
N ILE A 210 -18.10 -11.03 13.08
CA ILE A 210 -17.37 -12.11 12.42
C ILE A 210 -15.97 -12.21 13.04
N ALA A 211 -15.22 -11.10 13.13
CA ALA A 211 -13.87 -11.10 13.68
C ALA A 211 -13.79 -11.59 15.14
N GLN A 212 -14.77 -11.24 15.98
CA GLN A 212 -14.83 -11.74 17.36
C GLN A 212 -15.11 -13.24 17.40
N ARG A 213 -16.01 -13.72 16.53
CA ARG A 213 -16.41 -15.13 16.48
C ARG A 213 -15.35 -16.03 15.85
N LEU A 214 -14.57 -15.53 14.91
CA LEU A 214 -13.43 -16.25 14.33
C LEU A 214 -12.44 -16.73 15.40
N LYS A 215 -12.29 -16.01 16.51
CA LYS A 215 -11.43 -16.44 17.63
C LYS A 215 -11.93 -17.70 18.32
N MET A 216 -13.24 -17.97 18.27
CA MET A 216 -13.88 -19.15 18.86
C MET A 216 -14.01 -20.28 17.84
N ASP A 217 -14.48 -19.97 16.64
CA ASP A 217 -14.79 -20.99 15.62
C ASP A 217 -13.53 -21.47 14.86
N PHE A 218 -12.44 -20.68 14.87
CA PHE A 218 -11.16 -21.00 14.22
C PHE A 218 -9.97 -20.59 15.11
N PRO A 219 -9.67 -21.34 16.20
CA PRO A 219 -8.65 -20.98 17.19
C PRO A 219 -7.18 -21.11 16.71
N GLU A 220 -6.93 -21.54 15.48
CA GLU A 220 -5.60 -21.61 14.84
C GLU A 220 -5.22 -20.33 14.06
#